data_AF-A0A7S1BRF1-F1
#
_entry.id   AF-A0A7S1BRF1-F1
#
_cell.length_a   1.000
_cell.length_b   1.000
_cell.length_c   1.000
_cell.angle_alpha   90.00
_cell.angle_beta   90.00
_cell.angle_gamma   90.00
#
_symmetry.space_group_name_H-M   'P 1'
#
loop_
_entity.id
_entity.type
_entity.pdbx_description
1 polymer ?
#
loop_
_entity_poly.entity_id
_entity_poly.type
_entity_poly.pdbx_seq_one_letter_code
_entity_poly.pdbx_strand_id
1 'polypeptide(L)'
;RDTASLQKAIGLWSRDPASVEADHGPISEWTTCRVTDFSNLFNNAFRFNADLSGWDTGRATSMDMMFRDAYAFNGDISDWDVAEVRFMSEMFSAARALQGNAGQMALFASSFDVDLSQWDVSKVTTAYRMFYNARSFDRTLRW
;
A
#
# COMPACT_ATOMS: atom_id res chain seq x y z
N ARG A 1 -16.52 -4.93 -1.24
CA ARG A 1 -16.65 -3.68 -2.02
C ARG A 1 -16.14 -3.95 -3.44
N ASP A 2 -16.62 -3.21 -4.45
CA ASP A 2 -15.90 -3.11 -5.74
C ASP A 2 -14.83 -2.01 -5.66
N THR A 3 -13.97 -1.90 -6.68
CA THR A 3 -12.85 -0.94 -6.71
C THR A 3 -13.32 0.49 -6.48
N ALA A 4 -14.38 0.94 -7.16
CA ALA A 4 -14.87 2.31 -7.05
C ALA A 4 -15.41 2.63 -5.64
N SER A 5 -16.11 1.68 -5.03
CA SER A 5 -16.63 1.81 -3.67
C SER A 5 -15.50 1.85 -2.64
N LEU A 6 -14.44 1.05 -2.83
CA LEU A 6 -13.27 1.07 -1.95
C LEU A 6 -12.51 2.40 -2.04
N GLN A 7 -12.22 2.89 -3.25
CA GLN A 7 -11.57 4.18 -3.47
C GLN A 7 -12.34 5.33 -2.81
N LYS A 8 -13.67 5.33 -2.94
CA LYS A 8 -14.52 6.33 -2.28
C LYS A 8 -14.42 6.25 -0.75
N ALA A 9 -14.47 5.04 -0.19
CA ALA A 9 -14.37 4.83 1.25
C ALA A 9 -13.01 5.30 1.80
N ILE A 10 -11.92 5.02 1.09
CA ILE A 10 -10.58 5.49 1.47
C ILE A 10 -10.45 7.01 1.36
N GLY A 11 -11.07 7.61 0.34
CA GLY A 11 -11.15 9.07 0.21
C GLY A 11 -11.89 9.76 1.37
N LEU A 12 -12.88 9.10 1.96
CA LEU A 12 -13.53 9.56 3.19
C LEU A 12 -12.64 9.34 4.41
N TRP A 13 -12.07 8.14 4.54
CA TRP A 13 -11.17 7.78 5.63
C TRP A 13 -9.98 8.75 5.72
N SER A 14 -9.42 9.16 4.58
CA SER A 14 -8.29 10.08 4.52
C SER A 14 -8.61 11.49 5.03
N ARG A 15 -9.91 11.85 5.11
CA ARG A 15 -10.38 13.14 5.64
C ARG A 15 -10.63 13.07 7.14
N ASP A 16 -11.25 11.97 7.58
CA ASP A 16 -11.63 11.75 8.97
C ASP A 16 -11.68 10.25 9.27
N PRO A 17 -10.55 9.63 9.66
CA PRO A 17 -10.49 8.22 9.99
C PRO A 17 -11.45 7.83 11.12
N ALA A 18 -11.56 8.67 12.15
CA ALA A 18 -12.31 8.37 13.36
C ALA A 18 -13.82 8.32 13.09
N SER A 19 -14.33 9.26 12.29
CA SER A 19 -15.74 9.27 11.88
C SER A 19 -16.08 8.06 11.01
N VAL A 20 -15.23 7.74 10.04
CA VAL A 20 -15.44 6.59 9.15
C VAL A 20 -15.37 5.27 9.92
N GLU A 21 -14.46 5.14 10.88
CA GLU A 21 -14.37 3.95 11.74
C GLU A 21 -15.61 3.77 12.61
N ALA A 22 -16.18 4.85 13.15
CA ALA A 22 -17.42 4.80 13.91
C ALA A 22 -18.63 4.32 13.08
N ASP A 23 -18.69 4.70 11.80
CA ASP A 23 -19.80 4.38 10.90
C ASP A 23 -19.64 3.06 10.15
N HIS A 24 -18.40 2.62 9.90
CA HIS A 24 -18.08 1.52 8.98
C HIS A 24 -17.17 0.44 9.56
N GLY A 25 -16.76 0.58 10.81
CA GLY A 25 -15.79 -0.29 11.45
C GLY A 25 -14.34 0.01 11.02
N PRO A 26 -13.37 -0.64 11.68
CA PRO A 26 -11.95 -0.44 11.39
C PRO A 26 -11.64 -0.83 9.95
N ILE A 27 -10.67 -0.13 9.35
CA ILE A 27 -10.30 -0.34 7.95
C ILE A 27 -9.80 -1.78 7.67
N SER A 28 -9.25 -2.45 8.68
CA SER A 28 -8.83 -3.86 8.61
C SER A 28 -9.98 -4.83 8.36
N GLU A 29 -11.21 -4.49 8.74
CA GLU A 29 -12.40 -5.34 8.56
C GLU A 29 -13.14 -5.09 7.24
N TRP A 30 -12.65 -4.17 6.41
CA TRP A 30 -13.34 -3.83 5.18
C TRP A 30 -13.25 -4.95 4.14
N THR A 31 -14.40 -5.42 3.65
CA THR A 31 -14.43 -6.47 2.63
C THR A 31 -13.86 -6.00 1.27
N THR A 32 -12.77 -6.63 0.83
CA THR A 32 -12.07 -6.35 -0.44
C THR A 32 -12.08 -7.51 -1.45
N CYS A 33 -12.70 -8.65 -1.13
CA CYS A 33 -12.70 -9.89 -1.95
C CYS A 33 -13.23 -9.80 -3.39
N ARG A 34 -13.77 -8.65 -3.82
CA ARG A 34 -14.24 -8.39 -5.19
C ARG A 34 -13.43 -7.31 -5.91
N VAL A 35 -12.45 -6.71 -5.24
CA VAL A 35 -11.58 -5.68 -5.78
C VAL A 35 -10.49 -6.37 -6.58
N THR A 36 -10.33 -5.98 -7.84
CA THR A 36 -9.26 -6.46 -8.71
C THR A 36 -8.16 -5.41 -8.88
N ASP A 37 -8.50 -4.14 -8.70
CA ASP A 37 -7.58 -3.03 -8.85
C ASP A 37 -7.45 -2.28 -7.52
N PHE A 38 -6.26 -2.36 -6.92
CA PHE A 38 -5.85 -1.67 -5.69
C PHE A 38 -4.89 -0.51 -6.00
N SER A 39 -4.79 -0.11 -7.26
CA SER A 39 -3.86 0.93 -7.66
C SER A 39 -4.22 2.26 -7.01
N ASN A 40 -3.20 3.00 -6.59
CA ASN A 40 -3.29 4.35 -6.04
C ASN A 40 -4.14 4.53 -4.76
N LEU A 41 -4.59 3.47 -4.10
CA LEU A 41 -5.50 3.61 -2.95
C LEU A 41 -4.96 4.51 -1.83
N PHE A 42 -3.65 4.45 -1.56
CA PHE A 42 -2.97 5.25 -0.54
C PHE A 42 -1.82 6.09 -1.13
N ASN A 43 -1.89 6.43 -2.42
CA ASN A 43 -0.88 7.27 -3.08
C ASN A 43 -0.87 8.68 -2.45
N ASN A 44 0.32 9.15 -2.05
CA ASN A 44 0.55 10.39 -1.30
C ASN A 44 -0.11 10.43 0.09
N ALA A 45 -0.52 9.28 0.65
CA ALA A 45 -1.04 9.22 2.00
C ALA A 45 0.12 9.22 3.02
N PHE A 46 0.84 10.35 3.10
CA PHE A 46 2.14 10.47 3.80
C PHE A 46 2.16 9.93 5.23
N ARG A 47 1.01 10.01 5.94
CA ARG A 47 0.85 9.61 7.35
C ARG A 47 0.06 8.32 7.53
N PHE A 48 -0.27 7.61 6.45
CA PHE A 48 -1.03 6.38 6.51
C PHE A 48 -0.19 5.26 7.15
N ASN A 49 -0.75 4.62 8.18
CA ASN A 49 -0.17 3.46 8.86
C ASN A 49 -1.23 2.61 9.56
N ALA A 50 -2.41 2.47 8.94
CA ALA A 50 -3.47 1.65 9.49
C ALA A 50 -3.24 0.17 9.18
N ASP A 51 -3.82 -0.71 10.01
CA ASP A 51 -3.79 -2.15 9.80
C ASP A 51 -4.64 -2.56 8.58
N LEU A 52 -4.04 -3.34 7.69
CA LEU A 52 -4.66 -3.88 6.47
C LEU A 52 -4.59 -5.41 6.40
N SER A 53 -4.21 -6.07 7.49
CA SER A 53 -4.02 -7.54 7.54
C SER A 53 -5.29 -8.32 7.18
N GLY A 54 -6.48 -7.77 7.44
CA GLY A 54 -7.76 -8.40 7.11
C GLY A 54 -8.23 -8.23 5.66
N TRP A 55 -7.45 -7.59 4.79
CA TRP A 55 -7.82 -7.41 3.38
C TRP A 55 -7.60 -8.69 2.57
N ASP A 56 -8.62 -9.09 1.83
CA ASP A 56 -8.54 -10.14 0.81
C ASP A 56 -8.01 -9.53 -0.50
N THR A 57 -6.81 -9.96 -0.90
CA THR A 57 -6.11 -9.53 -2.13
C THR A 57 -6.06 -10.61 -3.21
N GLY A 58 -6.65 -11.79 -3.01
CA GLY A 58 -6.47 -12.95 -3.91
C GLY A 58 -7.06 -12.77 -5.31
N ARG A 59 -7.79 -11.68 -5.56
CA ARG A 59 -8.28 -11.28 -6.89
C ARG A 59 -7.57 -10.07 -7.48
N ALA A 60 -6.60 -9.51 -6.77
CA ALA A 60 -5.86 -8.35 -7.21
C ALA A 60 -5.09 -8.68 -8.49
N THR A 61 -5.27 -7.85 -9.51
CA THR A 61 -4.48 -7.88 -10.75
C THR A 61 -3.53 -6.69 -10.85
N SER A 62 -3.84 -5.59 -10.14
CA SER A 62 -3.01 -4.39 -10.09
C SER A 62 -2.90 -3.84 -8.66
N MET A 63 -1.68 -3.51 -8.25
CA MET A 63 -1.31 -2.82 -7.02
C MET A 63 -0.38 -1.61 -7.31
N ASP A 64 -0.40 -1.11 -8.55
CA ASP A 64 0.44 0.00 -8.99
C ASP A 64 0.28 1.22 -8.08
N MET A 65 1.40 1.76 -7.61
CA MET A 65 1.46 2.97 -6.79
C MET A 65 0.61 2.94 -5.51
N MET A 66 0.16 1.76 -5.04
CA MET A 66 -0.78 1.65 -3.93
C MET A 66 -0.32 2.41 -2.67
N PHE A 67 0.97 2.30 -2.33
CA PHE A 67 1.61 2.98 -1.19
C PHE A 67 2.69 3.98 -1.62
N ARG A 68 2.62 4.46 -2.86
CA ARG A 68 3.57 5.45 -3.37
C ARG A 68 3.52 6.70 -2.48
N ASP A 69 4.67 7.10 -1.97
CA ASP A 69 4.80 8.22 -1.03
C ASP A 69 4.00 8.06 0.29
N ALA A 70 3.56 6.84 0.67
CA ALA A 70 2.97 6.56 1.99
C ALA A 70 4.06 6.35 3.06
N TYR A 71 4.79 7.42 3.38
CA TYR A 71 6.05 7.37 4.14
C TYR A 71 5.97 6.69 5.51
N ALA A 72 4.86 6.86 6.23
CA ALA A 72 4.67 6.27 7.56
C ALA A 72 4.23 4.80 7.54
N PHE A 73 3.93 4.22 6.37
CA PHE A 73 3.38 2.88 6.28
C PHE A 73 4.44 1.81 6.60
N ASN A 74 4.11 0.96 7.58
CA ASN A 74 4.87 -0.24 7.93
C ASN A 74 3.93 -1.34 8.45
N GLY A 75 2.71 -1.40 7.91
CA GLY A 75 1.74 -2.43 8.27
C GLY A 75 2.15 -3.80 7.76
N ASP A 76 1.87 -4.85 8.53
CA ASP A 76 2.13 -6.22 8.10
C ASP A 76 1.18 -6.61 6.96
N ILE A 77 1.79 -6.97 5.84
CA ILE A 77 1.11 -7.43 4.61
C ILE A 77 1.78 -8.71 4.07
N SER A 78 2.55 -9.39 4.92
CA SER A 78 3.26 -10.62 4.56
C SER A 78 2.31 -11.74 4.12
N ASP A 79 1.10 -11.76 4.69
CA ASP A 79 0.04 -12.75 4.42
C ASP A 79 -0.84 -12.43 3.19
N TRP A 80 -0.60 -11.31 2.48
CA TRP A 80 -1.38 -10.99 1.29
C TRP A 80 -1.15 -11.99 0.17
N ASP A 81 -2.24 -12.50 -0.41
CA ASP A 81 -2.21 -13.29 -1.64
C ASP A 81 -2.03 -12.36 -2.84
N VAL A 82 -0.86 -12.44 -3.47
CA VAL A 82 -0.49 -11.64 -4.65
C VAL A 82 -0.28 -12.49 -5.90
N ALA A 83 -0.67 -13.76 -5.88
CA ALA A 83 -0.37 -14.72 -6.95
C ALA A 83 -1.01 -14.37 -8.31
N GLU A 84 -2.06 -13.53 -8.32
CA GLU A 84 -2.72 -13.04 -9.54
C GLU A 84 -2.27 -11.65 -9.99
N VAL A 85 -1.43 -10.98 -9.20
CA VAL A 85 -1.00 -9.61 -9.46
C VAL A 85 -0.04 -9.57 -10.64
N ARG A 86 -0.29 -8.65 -11.58
CA ARG A 86 0.55 -8.43 -12.76
C ARG A 86 1.33 -7.12 -12.69
N PHE A 87 0.81 -6.13 -11.98
CA PHE A 87 1.35 -4.77 -11.95
C PHE A 87 1.58 -4.31 -10.50
N MET A 88 2.84 -4.00 -10.16
CA MET A 88 3.32 -3.51 -8.85
C MET A 88 4.29 -2.33 -9.01
N SER A 89 4.22 -1.62 -10.14
CA SER A 89 5.09 -0.48 -10.42
C SER A 89 4.91 0.59 -9.37
N GLU A 90 6.05 1.07 -8.85
CA GLU A 90 6.12 2.13 -7.85
C GLU A 90 5.29 1.88 -6.56
N MET A 91 4.90 0.63 -6.25
CA MET A 91 4.01 0.33 -5.12
C MET A 91 4.49 0.90 -3.78
N PHE A 92 5.79 0.81 -3.49
CA PHE A 92 6.46 1.36 -2.30
C PHE A 92 7.49 2.43 -2.66
N SER A 93 7.34 3.05 -3.83
CA SER A 93 8.26 4.10 -4.29
C SER A 93 8.11 5.34 -3.43
N ALA A 94 9.25 5.95 -3.13
CA ALA A 94 9.32 7.28 -2.53
C ALA A 94 9.91 8.25 -3.56
N ALA A 95 9.19 9.33 -3.86
CA ALA A 95 9.79 10.49 -4.48
C ALA A 95 10.83 11.04 -3.50
N ARG A 96 12.10 11.18 -3.93
CA ARG A 96 13.11 11.91 -3.14
C ARG A 96 12.50 13.24 -2.78
N ALA A 97 12.29 13.46 -1.48
CA ALA A 97 11.80 14.69 -0.90
C ALA A 97 12.24 15.88 -1.76
N LEU A 98 11.31 16.43 -2.55
CA LEU A 98 11.60 17.64 -3.28
C LEU A 98 11.97 18.67 -2.22
N GLN A 99 13.17 19.22 -2.38
CA GLN A 99 13.79 20.19 -1.49
C GLN A 99 12.75 21.28 -1.13
N GLY A 100 12.31 21.27 0.13
CA GLY A 100 11.34 22.25 0.62
C GLY A 100 10.79 21.95 2.00
N ASN A 101 10.60 20.66 2.36
CA ASN A 101 9.94 20.29 3.63
C ASN A 101 10.63 19.14 4.40
N ALA A 102 11.96 19.08 4.32
CA ALA A 102 12.77 17.99 4.88
C ALA A 102 12.62 17.76 6.40
N GLY A 103 12.17 18.76 7.17
CA GLY A 103 12.09 18.68 8.63
C GLY A 103 11.02 17.72 9.18
N GLN A 104 9.89 17.56 8.48
CA GLN A 104 8.82 16.64 8.90
C GLN A 104 8.88 15.29 8.18
N MET A 105 9.39 15.24 6.95
CA MET A 105 9.50 14.01 6.16
C MET A 105 10.73 13.16 6.50
N ALA A 106 11.81 13.75 7.02
CA ALA A 106 12.98 12.98 7.43
C ALA A 106 12.70 12.00 8.58
N LEU A 107 11.67 12.27 9.40
CA LEU A 107 11.24 11.37 10.47
C LEU A 107 10.52 10.11 9.93
N PHE A 108 9.98 10.17 8.71
CA PHE A 108 9.21 9.08 8.10
C PHE A 108 9.91 8.52 6.86
N ALA A 109 11.19 8.82 6.62
CA ALA A 109 11.89 8.40 5.41
C ALA A 109 11.79 6.87 5.23
N SER A 110 10.82 6.43 4.41
CA SER A 110 10.43 5.04 4.10
C SER A 110 10.85 4.03 5.16
N SER A 111 10.02 3.85 6.19
CA SER A 111 10.21 2.83 7.24
C SER A 111 9.85 1.41 6.82
N PHE A 112 9.32 1.24 5.60
CA PHE A 112 8.81 -0.04 5.14
C PHE A 112 9.94 -1.08 5.02
N ASP A 113 9.90 -2.08 5.90
CA ASP A 113 10.85 -3.21 5.97
C ASP A 113 10.12 -4.52 6.34
N VAL A 114 8.97 -4.75 5.69
CA VAL A 114 8.20 -5.98 5.89
C VAL A 114 8.85 -7.13 5.12
N ASP A 115 8.88 -8.32 5.71
CA ASP A 115 9.32 -9.54 5.02
C ASP A 115 8.22 -10.00 4.04
N LEU A 116 8.54 -9.94 2.76
CA LEU A 116 7.64 -10.31 1.66
C LEU A 116 8.10 -11.60 0.96
N SER A 117 8.96 -12.40 1.61
CA SER A 117 9.53 -13.63 1.03
C SER A 117 8.50 -14.71 0.70
N GLN A 118 7.29 -14.61 1.26
CA GLN A 118 6.19 -15.55 1.00
C GLN A 118 5.35 -15.17 -0.23
N TRP A 119 5.53 -13.98 -0.79
CA TRP A 119 4.75 -13.53 -1.93
C TRP A 119 5.09 -14.32 -3.20
N ASP A 120 4.08 -14.93 -3.82
CA ASP A 120 4.19 -15.48 -5.16
C ASP A 120 4.11 -14.36 -6.19
N VAL A 121 5.28 -13.90 -6.66
CA VAL A 121 5.40 -12.84 -7.68
C VAL A 121 5.59 -13.40 -9.09
N SER A 122 5.36 -14.70 -9.32
CA SER A 122 5.63 -15.35 -10.61
C SER A 122 4.84 -14.79 -11.78
N LYS A 123 3.70 -14.13 -11.52
CA LYS A 123 2.88 -13.45 -12.54
C LYS A 123 3.13 -11.96 -12.68
N VAL A 124 4.01 -11.37 -11.85
CA VAL A 124 4.33 -9.95 -11.91
C VAL A 124 5.08 -9.67 -13.20
N THR A 125 4.49 -8.83 -14.05
CA THR A 125 5.09 -8.41 -15.32
C THR A 125 5.75 -7.04 -15.22
N THR A 126 5.28 -6.18 -14.30
CA THR A 126 5.90 -4.87 -14.05
C THR A 126 6.05 -4.61 -12.55
N ALA A 127 7.29 -4.40 -12.12
CA ALA A 127 7.64 -3.91 -10.78
C ALA A 127 8.60 -2.71 -10.88
N TYR A 128 8.44 -1.91 -11.93
CA TYR A 128 9.33 -0.79 -12.20
C TYR A 128 9.32 0.17 -11.02
N ARG A 129 10.52 0.48 -10.49
CA ARG A 129 10.71 1.37 -9.34
C ARG A 129 9.87 0.98 -8.11
N MET A 130 9.46 -0.28 -7.95
CA MET A 130 8.63 -0.74 -6.84
C MET A 130 9.15 -0.28 -5.47
N PHE A 131 10.47 -0.34 -5.26
CA PHE A 131 11.16 0.10 -4.04
C PHE A 131 12.11 1.30 -4.29
N TYR A 132 11.86 2.11 -5.31
CA TYR A 132 12.75 3.22 -5.63
C TYR A 132 12.80 4.24 -4.49
N ASN A 133 14.01 4.49 -3.97
CA ASN A 133 14.28 5.27 -2.75
C ASN A 133 13.64 4.74 -1.45
N ALA A 134 13.13 3.51 -1.43
CA ALA A 134 12.74 2.86 -0.18
C ALA A 134 14.01 2.49 0.59
N ARG A 135 14.53 3.40 1.42
CA ARG A 135 15.89 3.32 1.99
C ARG A 135 16.04 2.24 3.06
N SER A 136 14.94 1.83 3.69
CA SER A 136 14.96 0.84 4.78
C SER A 136 14.66 -0.58 4.28
N PHE A 137 14.17 -0.74 3.04
CA PHE A 137 13.88 -2.06 2.50
C PHE A 137 15.19 -2.76 2.09
N ASP A 138 15.62 -3.73 2.89
CA ASP A 138 16.87 -4.49 2.68
C ASP A 138 16.64 -5.99 2.35
N ARG A 139 15.37 -6.39 2.18
CA ARG A 139 14.97 -7.78 2.01
C ARG A 139 15.08 -8.25 0.56
N THR A 140 15.32 -9.55 0.39
CA THR A 140 15.37 -10.21 -0.93
C THR A 140 14.00 -10.74 -1.30
N LEU A 141 13.46 -10.31 -2.44
CA LEU A 141 12.32 -10.96 -3.08
C LEU A 141 12.81 -12.15 -3.92
N ARG A 142 12.10 -13.28 -3.83
CA ARG A 142 12.34 -14.42 -4.72
C ARG A 142 11.46 -14.23 -5.95
N TRP A 143 12.09 -14.03 -7.11
CA TRP A 143 11.45 -13.93 -8.41
C TRP A 143 11.40 -15.29 -9.10
#